data_AF-A0AA43V2Z5-F1
#
_entry.id   AF-A0AA43V2Z5-F1
#
_cell.length_a   1.000
_cell.length_b   1.000
_cell.length_c   1.000
_cell.angle_alpha   90.00
_cell.angle_beta   90.00
_cell.angle_gamma   90.00
#
_symmetry.space_group_name_H-M   'P 1'
#
loop_
_entity.id
_entity.type
_entity.pdbx_description
1 polymer ?
#
loop_
_entity_poly.entity_id
_entity_poly.type
_entity_poly.pdbx_seq_one_letter_code
_entity_poly.pdbx_strand_id
1 'polypeptide(L)' 'MAGGPRRGGRRRKKVCYFTANGITHIDYKDTELLKRFISERGKILPRRVTGTS' A
#
# COMPACT_ATOMS: atom_id res chain seq x y z
N MET A 1 0.85 33.41 -22.91
CA MET A 1 0.88 32.83 -21.56
C MET A 1 1.22 31.34 -21.69
N ALA A 2 2.47 30.96 -21.45
CA ALA A 2 2.96 29.60 -21.64
C ALA A 2 2.50 28.68 -20.49
N GLY A 3 1.76 27.62 -20.81
CA GLY A 3 1.40 26.57 -19.86
C GLY A 3 2.65 25.81 -19.41
N GLY A 4 3.04 25.99 -18.15
CA GLY A 4 4.18 25.29 -17.56
C GLY A 4 3.99 23.77 -17.59
N PRO A 5 5.08 22.98 -17.71
CA PRO A 5 5.00 21.54 -17.84
C PRO A 5 4.36 20.97 -16.57
N ARG A 6 3.22 20.29 -16.76
CA ARG A 6 2.59 19.47 -15.72
C ARG A 6 3.62 18.42 -15.32
N ARG A 7 4.35 18.68 -14.24
CA ARG A 7 5.21 17.69 -13.59
C ARG A 7 4.29 16.57 -13.10
N GLY A 8 3.97 15.65 -14.01
CA GLY A 8 3.48 14.32 -13.71
C GLY A 8 4.60 13.63 -12.95
N GLY A 9 4.74 13.98 -11.68
CA GLY A 9 5.66 13.35 -10.75
C GLY A 9 5.39 11.87 -10.85
N ARG A 10 6.38 11.15 -11.39
CA ARG A 10 6.41 9.71 -11.60
C ARG A 10 5.71 9.05 -10.42
N ARG A 11 4.44 8.66 -10.59
CA ARG A 11 3.64 8.04 -9.53
C ARG A 11 4.42 6.82 -9.10
N ARG A 12 5.02 6.90 -7.91
CA ARG A 12 5.83 5.82 -7.35
C ARG A 12 4.96 4.57 -7.42
N LYS A 13 5.40 3.55 -8.16
CA LYS A 13 4.67 2.29 -8.26
C LYS A 13 4.45 1.83 -6.83
N LYS A 14 3.19 1.67 -6.43
CA LYS A 14 2.88 1.13 -5.11
C LYS A 14 3.29 -0.32 -5.14
N VAL A 15 4.31 -0.65 -4.36
CA VAL A 15 4.87 -2.00 -4.29
C VAL A 15 4.06 -2.77 -3.25
N CYS A 16 3.70 -4.01 -3.59
CA CYS A 16 3.04 -4.91 -2.65
C CYS A 16 3.98 -5.18 -1.47
N TYR A 17 3.49 -4.94 -0.26
CA TYR A 17 4.23 -5.21 0.97
C TYR A 17 4.60 -6.69 1.12
N PHE A 18 3.73 -7.61 0.66
CA PHE A 18 3.98 -9.05 0.73
C PHE A 18 5.08 -9.49 -0.21
N THR A 19 5.04 -9.02 -1.46
CA THR A 19 6.05 -9.36 -2.47
C THR A 19 7.42 -8.74 -2.15
N ALA A 20 7.43 -7.54 -1.54
CA ALA A 20 8.68 -6.89 -1.13
C ALA A 20 9.35 -7.57 0.07
N ASN A 21 8.57 -8.15 0.98
CA ASN A 21 9.09 -8.84 2.17
C ASN A 21 9.20 -10.37 1.98
N GLY A 22 8.86 -10.91 0.81
CA GLY A 22 8.89 -12.35 0.55
C GLY A 22 7.93 -13.16 1.43
N ILE A 23 6.88 -12.52 1.95
CA ILE A 23 5.90 -13.16 2.84
C ILE A 23 4.92 -13.93 1.97
N THR A 24 5.05 -15.26 1.95
CA THR A 24 4.23 -16.18 1.16
C THR A 24 2.97 -16.63 1.90
N HIS A 25 2.96 -16.51 3.24
CA HIS A 25 1.84 -16.90 4.08
C HIS A 25 1.47 -15.80 5.08
N ILE A 26 0.17 -15.51 5.17
CA ILE A 26 -0.39 -14.49 6.07
C ILE A 26 -1.18 -15.24 7.13
N ASP A 27 -0.62 -15.33 8.35
CA ASP A 27 -1.35 -15.89 9.48
C ASP A 27 -2.24 -14.81 10.12
N TYR A 28 -3.43 -15.21 10.59
CA TYR A 28 -4.34 -14.36 11.33
C TYR A 28 -3.85 -14.07 12.75
N LYS A 29 -2.90 -14.86 13.26
CA LYS A 29 -2.28 -14.67 14.58
C LYS A 29 -1.29 -13.52 14.59
N ASP A 30 -0.75 -13.12 13.44
CA ASP A 30 0.21 -12.03 13.31
C ASP A 30 -0.49 -10.65 13.35
N THR A 31 -0.85 -10.25 14.56
CA THR A 31 -1.53 -8.97 14.80
C THR A 31 -0.68 -7.76 14.39
N GLU A 32 0.65 -7.85 14.42
CA GLU A 32 1.56 -6.77 14.02
C GLU A 32 1.46 -6.48 12.51
N LEU A 33 1.32 -7.52 11.71
CA LEU A 33 1.18 -7.40 10.26
C LEU A 33 -0.22 -6.91 9.90
N LEU A 34 -1.25 -7.49 10.50
CA LEU A 34 -2.65 -7.11 10.25
C LEU A 34 -2.94 -5.65 10.63
N LYS A 35 -2.38 -5.16 11.74
CA LYS A 35 -2.54 -3.76 12.18
C LYS A 35 -2.11 -2.75 11.12
N ARG A 36 -1.12 -3.07 10.28
CA ARG A 36 -0.65 -2.18 9.19
C ARG A 36 -1.65 -2.05 8.05
N PHE A 37 -2.56 -3.01 7.89
CA PHE A 37 -3.60 -3.02 6.86
C PHE A 37 -4.96 -2.56 7.38
N ILE A 38 -5.03 -2.16 8.64
CA ILE A 38 -6.24 -1.69 9.30
C ILE A 38 -6.09 -0.20 9.61
N SER A 39 -7.12 0.57 9.35
CA SER A 39 -7.23 1.99 9.73
C SER A 39 -7.47 2.10 11.24
N GLU A 40 -7.14 3.24 11.88
CA GLU A 40 -7.40 3.48 13.31
C GLU A 40 -8.86 3.22 13.74
N ARG A 41 -9.81 3.31 12.80
CA ARG A 41 -11.22 2.98 13.01
C ARG A 41 -11.58 1.48 12.86
N GLY A 42 -10.60 0.60 12.73
CA GLY A 42 -10.82 -0.84 12.53
C GLY A 42 -11.27 -1.23 11.12
N LYS A 43 -11.21 -0.32 10.13
CA LYS A 43 -11.59 -0.61 8.74
C LYS A 43 -10.41 -1.14 7.95
N ILE A 44 -10.63 -2.16 7.13
CA ILE A 44 -9.62 -2.71 6.22
C ILE A 44 -9.26 -1.64 5.18
N LEU A 45 -7.95 -1.37 5.02
CA LEU A 45 -7.46 -0.43 4.03
C LEU A 45 -7.66 -1.00 2.62
N PRO A 46 -8.17 -0.20 1.67
CA PRO A 46 -8.42 -0.66 0.32
C PRO A 46 -7.09 -0.86 -0.43
N ARG A 47 -7.05 -1.85 -1.32
CA ARG A 47 -5.89 -2.26 -2.14
C ARG A 47 -5.17 -1.10 -2.86
N ARG A 48 -5.92 -0.07 -3.28
CA ARG A 48 -5.39 1.16 -3.88
C ARG A 48 -4.44 1.95 -2.96
N VAL A 49 -4.55 1.80 -1.65
CA VAL A 49 -3.68 2.46 -0.66
C VAL A 49 -2.46 1.59 -0.39
N THR A 50 -2.69 0.33 -0.06
CA THR A 50 -1.68 -0.65 0.38
C THR A 50 -0.85 -1.25 -0.75
N GLY A 51 -1.29 -1.11 -2.01
CA GLY A 51 -0.54 -1.59 -3.18
C GLY A 51 -0.38 -3.10 -3.23
N THR A 52 -1.17 -3.84 -2.43
CA THR A 52 -1.11 -5.29 -2.38
C THR A 52 -1.52 -5.86 -3.74
N SER A 53 -0.71 -6.78 -4.28
CA SER A 53 -0.95 -7.46 -5.56
C SER A 53 -1.45 -8.85 -5.28
#